data_AF-A0A8T5ZH98-F1
#
_entry.id   AF-A0A8T5ZH98-F1
#
_cell.length_a   1.000
_cell.length_b   1.000
_cell.length_c   1.000
_cell.angle_alpha   90.00
_cell.angle_beta   90.00
_cell.angle_gamma   90.00
#
_symmetry.space_group_name_H-M   'P 1'
#
loop_
_entity.id
_entity.type
_entity.pdbx_description
1 polymer ?
#
loop_
_entity_poly.entity_id
_entity_poly.type
_entity_poly.pdbx_seq_one_letter_code
_entity_poly.pdbx_strand_id
1 'polypeptide(L)'
;DKNVLLVDDSIVRGTTSEQIIEMAREAGAKKVYLASAAPEIRFPNVYGIDMPSATELIAHGREVDEIRQIIGADGLIFQDLNDLIEAVRAENPDIQQFECSVFNGVYVTKDVDQGYLDFLDTLRNDDAKAVQRQNEVENLEMHNEG
;
A
#
# COMPACT_ATOMS: atom_id res chain seq x y z
N ASP A 1 5.46 -22.89 -18.25
CA ASP A 1 4.15 -23.51 -18.51
C ASP A 1 3.26 -23.82 -17.30
N LYS A 2 3.32 -23.04 -16.20
CA LYS A 2 2.44 -23.24 -15.04
C LYS A 2 1.50 -22.05 -14.86
N ASN A 3 0.32 -22.31 -14.27
CA ASN A 3 -0.49 -21.27 -13.65
C ASN A 3 0.03 -21.13 -12.21
N VAL A 4 0.39 -19.91 -11.81
CA VAL A 4 1.01 -19.65 -10.51
C VAL A 4 0.11 -18.75 -9.67
N LEU A 5 0.05 -19.05 -8.37
CA LEU A 5 -0.54 -18.19 -7.35
C LEU A 5 0.61 -17.63 -6.53
N LEU A 6 0.80 -16.32 -6.60
CA LEU A 6 1.73 -15.57 -5.77
C LEU A 6 0.98 -15.11 -4.52
N VAL A 7 1.66 -15.15 -3.39
CA VAL A 7 1.13 -14.65 -2.11
C VAL A 7 2.08 -13.59 -1.61
N ASP A 8 1.55 -12.41 -1.34
CA ASP A 8 2.29 -11.30 -0.77
C ASP A 8 1.63 -10.89 0.56
N ASP A 9 2.38 -10.23 1.43
CA ASP A 9 1.84 -9.79 2.71
C ASP A 9 0.74 -8.73 2.53
N SER A 10 0.94 -7.80 1.60
CA SER A 10 0.10 -6.64 1.39
C SER A 10 0.36 -5.99 0.03
N ILE A 11 -0.57 -5.14 -0.41
CA ILE A 11 -0.41 -4.32 -1.62
C ILE A 11 -0.64 -2.85 -1.25
N VAL A 12 0.42 -2.04 -1.33
CA VAL A 12 0.39 -0.60 -0.96
C VAL A 12 0.29 0.28 -2.21
N ARG A 13 1.41 0.44 -2.95
CA ARG A 13 1.47 1.26 -4.18
C ARG A 13 1.17 0.45 -5.45
N GLY A 14 1.22 -0.88 -5.37
CA GLY A 14 1.00 -1.80 -6.50
C GLY A 14 2.18 -1.94 -7.48
N THR A 15 3.11 -0.99 -7.53
CA THR A 15 4.27 -1.03 -8.45
C THR A 15 5.17 -2.25 -8.25
N THR A 16 5.43 -2.65 -7.01
CA THR A 16 6.20 -3.87 -6.70
C THR A 16 5.44 -5.12 -7.15
N SER A 17 4.13 -5.19 -6.88
CA SER A 17 3.30 -6.33 -7.27
C SER A 17 3.23 -6.46 -8.80
N GLU A 18 3.13 -5.35 -9.53
CA GLU A 18 3.18 -5.31 -11.00
C GLU A 18 4.51 -5.91 -11.52
N GLN A 19 5.65 -5.44 -11.00
CA GLN A 19 6.97 -5.96 -11.37
C GLN A 19 7.13 -7.45 -11.07
N ILE A 20 6.64 -7.91 -9.91
CA ILE A 20 6.67 -9.33 -9.52
C ILE A 20 5.83 -10.18 -10.50
N ILE A 21 4.65 -9.68 -10.91
CA ILE A 21 3.80 -10.36 -11.89
C ILE A 21 4.51 -10.42 -13.25
N GLU A 22 5.15 -9.33 -13.69
CA GLU A 22 5.94 -9.30 -14.92
C GLU A 22 7.07 -10.33 -14.89
N MET A 23 7.87 -10.35 -13.82
CA MET A 23 8.95 -11.33 -13.62
C MET A 23 8.44 -12.77 -13.66
N ALA A 24 7.26 -13.06 -13.08
CA ALA A 24 6.66 -14.38 -13.14
C ALA A 24 6.28 -14.78 -14.58
N ARG A 25 5.79 -13.84 -15.38
CA ARG A 25 5.49 -14.07 -16.81
C ARG A 25 6.76 -14.28 -17.62
N GLU A 26 7.80 -13.48 -17.39
CA GLU A 26 9.12 -13.64 -18.02
C GLU A 26 9.74 -15.01 -17.71
N ALA A 27 9.52 -15.52 -16.50
CA ALA A 27 9.92 -16.87 -16.09
C ALA A 27 9.08 -18.00 -16.74
N GLY A 28 8.09 -17.66 -17.58
CA GLY A 28 7.27 -18.62 -18.33
C GLY A 28 5.97 -19.04 -17.62
N ALA A 29 5.43 -18.22 -16.71
CA ALA A 29 4.08 -18.42 -16.19
C ALA A 29 3.01 -18.18 -17.26
N LYS A 30 1.97 -19.04 -17.30
CA LYS A 30 0.82 -18.92 -18.22
C LYS A 30 -0.24 -17.96 -17.69
N LYS A 31 -0.59 -18.14 -16.42
CA LYS A 31 -1.52 -17.31 -15.66
C LYS A 31 -0.87 -16.96 -14.33
N VAL A 32 -0.98 -15.71 -13.92
CA VAL A 32 -0.42 -15.20 -12.66
C VAL A 32 -1.56 -14.65 -11.83
N TYR A 33 -1.87 -15.34 -10.74
CA TYR A 33 -2.83 -14.92 -9.72
C TYR A 33 -2.07 -14.34 -8.54
N LEU A 34 -2.63 -13.35 -7.87
CA LEU A 34 -2.07 -12.75 -6.67
C LEU A 34 -3.08 -12.80 -5.52
N ALA A 35 -2.62 -13.21 -4.34
CA ALA A 35 -3.37 -13.13 -3.10
C ALA A 35 -2.61 -12.27 -2.09
N SER A 36 -3.30 -11.28 -1.52
CA SER A 36 -2.78 -10.45 -0.42
C SER A 36 -3.24 -11.03 0.91
N ALA A 37 -2.30 -11.23 1.85
CA ALA A 37 -2.61 -11.69 3.20
C ALA A 37 -3.30 -10.59 4.06
N ALA A 38 -3.16 -9.32 3.66
CA ALA A 38 -3.89 -8.20 4.22
C ALA A 38 -5.12 -7.83 3.37
N PRO A 39 -6.16 -7.21 3.97
CA PRO A 39 -7.21 -6.50 3.25
C PRO A 39 -6.67 -5.33 2.43
N GLU A 40 -7.51 -4.71 1.61
CA GLU A 40 -7.12 -3.54 0.85
C GLU A 40 -6.69 -2.38 1.75
N ILE A 41 -5.50 -1.85 1.48
CA ILE A 41 -4.95 -0.70 2.19
C ILE A 41 -5.43 0.56 1.48
N ARG A 42 -6.41 1.23 2.08
CA ARG A 42 -7.16 2.35 1.46
C ARG A 42 -6.92 3.69 2.14
N PHE A 43 -6.36 3.68 3.35
CA PHE A 43 -6.16 4.88 4.17
C PHE A 43 -4.73 4.93 4.73
N PRO A 44 -4.17 6.13 4.94
CA PRO A 44 -2.85 6.28 5.53
C PRO A 44 -2.85 5.88 7.02
N ASN A 45 -1.72 5.37 7.52
CA ASN A 45 -1.54 5.23 8.95
C ASN A 45 -1.02 6.54 9.54
N VAL A 46 -1.54 6.92 10.71
CA VAL A 46 -1.14 8.14 11.45
C VAL A 46 -0.71 7.84 12.89
N TYR A 47 -0.48 6.55 13.19
CA TYR A 47 -0.11 6.06 14.52
C TYR A 47 1.33 5.50 14.56
N GLY A 48 2.17 5.90 13.59
CA GLY A 48 3.61 5.66 13.59
C GLY A 48 4.11 4.62 12.59
N ILE A 49 3.23 4.00 11.79
CA ILE A 49 3.64 3.19 10.64
C ILE A 49 3.78 4.11 9.43
N ASP A 50 4.95 4.12 8.80
CA ASP A 50 5.17 4.90 7.59
C ASP A 50 4.37 4.31 6.42
N MET A 51 3.52 5.14 5.83
CA MET A 51 2.62 4.80 4.74
C MET A 51 2.54 5.98 3.78
N PRO A 52 2.39 5.76 2.47
CA PRO A 52 2.29 6.86 1.52
C PRO A 52 0.97 7.65 1.70
N SER A 53 0.81 8.73 0.96
CA SER A 53 -0.47 9.48 0.95
C SER A 53 -1.61 8.61 0.43
N ALA A 54 -2.86 8.98 0.76
CA ALA A 54 -4.02 8.24 0.31
C ALA A 54 -4.05 8.10 -1.23
N THR A 55 -3.64 9.15 -1.94
CA THR A 55 -3.63 9.17 -3.42
C THR A 55 -2.59 8.25 -4.07
N GLU A 56 -1.56 7.88 -3.32
CA GLU A 56 -0.50 6.96 -3.76
C GLU A 56 -0.83 5.48 -3.46
N LEU A 57 -1.89 5.23 -2.67
CA LEU A 57 -2.38 3.87 -2.42
C LEU A 57 -3.18 3.38 -3.62
N ILE A 58 -2.81 2.22 -4.17
CA ILE A 58 -3.48 1.68 -5.36
C ILE A 58 -4.94 1.35 -5.09
N ALA A 59 -5.26 0.91 -3.87
CA ALA A 59 -6.63 0.55 -3.49
C ALA A 59 -7.50 1.74 -3.08
N HIS A 60 -6.93 2.94 -2.93
CA HIS A 60 -7.71 4.12 -2.59
C HIS A 60 -8.66 4.49 -3.74
N GLY A 61 -9.97 4.46 -3.46
CA GLY A 61 -11.02 4.78 -4.43
C GLY A 61 -11.18 3.79 -5.59
N ARG A 62 -10.64 2.56 -5.46
CA ARG A 62 -10.69 1.53 -6.52
C ARG A 62 -11.26 0.20 -6.03
N GLU A 63 -11.97 -0.49 -6.90
CA GLU A 63 -12.43 -1.86 -6.68
C GLU A 63 -11.34 -2.88 -7.01
N VAL A 64 -11.47 -4.11 -6.48
CA VAL A 64 -10.47 -5.18 -6.65
C VAL A 64 -10.16 -5.47 -8.13
N ASP A 65 -11.17 -5.46 -9.01
CA ASP A 65 -10.92 -5.70 -10.44
C ASP A 65 -10.12 -4.56 -11.11
N GLU A 66 -10.31 -3.31 -10.67
CA GLU A 66 -9.53 -2.19 -11.18
C GLU A 66 -8.06 -2.31 -10.74
N ILE A 67 -7.81 -2.66 -9.47
CA ILE A 67 -6.46 -2.92 -8.95
C ILE A 67 -5.82 -4.07 -9.73
N ARG A 68 -6.55 -5.17 -9.93
CA ARG A 68 -6.10 -6.34 -10.70
C ARG A 68 -5.64 -5.96 -12.11
N GLN A 69 -6.42 -5.11 -12.79
CA GLN A 69 -6.08 -4.63 -14.13
C GLN A 69 -4.82 -3.78 -14.13
N ILE A 70 -4.70 -2.85 -13.16
CA ILE A 70 -3.53 -1.96 -13.04
C ILE A 70 -2.25 -2.76 -12.85
N ILE A 71 -2.25 -3.76 -11.95
CA ILE A 71 -1.04 -4.57 -11.68
C ILE A 71 -0.81 -5.70 -12.70
N GLY A 72 -1.70 -5.88 -13.68
CA GLY A 72 -1.56 -6.90 -14.73
C GLY A 72 -1.80 -8.35 -14.28
N ALA A 73 -2.53 -8.58 -13.19
CA ALA A 73 -2.85 -9.93 -12.70
C ALA A 73 -3.99 -10.60 -13.48
N ASP A 74 -3.95 -11.93 -13.61
CA ASP A 74 -5.07 -12.72 -14.15
C ASP A 74 -6.20 -12.91 -13.12
N GLY A 75 -5.89 -12.77 -11.84
CA GLY A 75 -6.85 -12.71 -10.75
C GLY A 75 -6.18 -12.15 -9.50
N LEU A 76 -6.96 -11.45 -8.69
CA LEU A 76 -6.52 -10.80 -7.46
C LEU A 76 -7.55 -11.10 -6.38
N ILE A 77 -7.06 -11.46 -5.19
CA ILE A 77 -7.88 -11.64 -4.00
C ILE A 77 -7.19 -10.99 -2.81
N PHE A 78 -7.99 -10.37 -1.94
CA PHE A 78 -7.56 -9.82 -0.66
C PHE A 78 -8.16 -10.63 0.48
N GLN A 79 -7.47 -10.65 1.61
CA GLN A 79 -8.01 -11.19 2.85
C GLN A 79 -9.18 -10.32 3.33
N ASP A 80 -10.27 -10.94 3.79
CA ASP A 80 -11.36 -10.20 4.42
C ASP A 80 -10.90 -9.62 5.77
N LEU A 81 -11.27 -8.36 6.07
CA LEU A 81 -10.88 -7.70 7.32
C LEU A 81 -11.36 -8.46 8.56
N ASN A 82 -12.57 -9.01 8.52
CA ASN A 82 -13.12 -9.79 9.63
C ASN A 82 -12.31 -11.06 9.85
N ASP A 83 -11.95 -11.77 8.78
CA ASP A 83 -11.14 -12.98 8.86
C ASP A 83 -9.74 -12.68 9.40
N LEU A 84 -9.12 -11.54 9.02
CA LEU A 84 -7.84 -11.11 9.60
C LEU A 84 -7.98 -10.85 11.11
N ILE A 85 -9.05 -10.17 11.53
CA ILE A 85 -9.35 -9.92 12.95
C ILE A 85 -9.53 -11.24 13.70
N GLU A 86 -10.27 -12.20 13.13
CA GLU A 86 -10.49 -13.52 13.72
C GLU A 86 -9.19 -14.33 13.80
N ALA A 87 -8.36 -14.29 12.77
CA ALA A 87 -7.08 -14.99 12.74
C ALA A 87 -6.14 -14.53 13.86
N VAL A 88 -6.03 -13.21 14.11
CA VAL A 88 -5.20 -12.69 15.20
C VAL A 88 -5.86 -12.94 16.56
N ARG A 89 -7.18 -12.79 16.67
CA ARG A 89 -7.92 -12.98 17.92
C ARG A 89 -7.96 -14.43 18.38
N ALA A 90 -7.83 -15.39 17.48
CA ALA A 90 -7.72 -16.81 17.83
C ALA A 90 -6.57 -17.07 18.84
N GLU A 91 -5.50 -16.28 18.77
CA GLU A 91 -4.34 -16.37 19.68
C GLU A 91 -4.57 -15.65 21.02
N ASN A 92 -5.45 -14.64 21.06
CA ASN A 92 -5.84 -13.95 22.28
C ASN A 92 -7.29 -13.41 22.20
N PRO A 93 -8.27 -14.15 22.72
CA PRO A 93 -9.68 -13.77 22.64
C PRO A 93 -10.06 -12.57 23.52
N ASP A 94 -9.19 -12.16 24.45
CA ASP A 94 -9.45 -11.01 25.32
C ASP A 94 -9.39 -9.69 24.54
N ILE A 95 -8.66 -9.65 23.41
CA ILE A 95 -8.59 -8.47 22.55
C ILE A 95 -9.94 -8.28 21.84
N GLN A 96 -10.65 -7.22 22.19
CA GLN A 96 -12.00 -6.96 21.66
C GLN A 96 -12.00 -6.25 20.31
N GLN A 97 -11.04 -5.35 20.07
CA GLN A 97 -10.92 -4.57 18.84
C GLN A 97 -9.44 -4.31 18.54
N PHE A 98 -9.14 -4.12 17.27
CA PHE A 98 -7.82 -3.74 16.78
C PHE A 98 -7.87 -2.34 16.17
N GLU A 99 -6.69 -1.73 16.04
CA GLU A 99 -6.50 -0.55 15.20
C GLU A 99 -6.50 -1.02 13.73
N CYS A 100 -7.49 -0.59 12.96
CA CYS A 100 -7.73 -1.07 11.59
C CYS A 100 -7.85 0.08 10.58
N SER A 101 -7.41 1.29 10.92
CA SER A 101 -7.71 2.51 10.17
C SER A 101 -7.26 2.42 8.72
N VAL A 102 -6.12 1.80 8.45
CA VAL A 102 -5.57 1.63 7.09
C VAL A 102 -6.50 0.84 6.17
N PHE A 103 -7.35 -0.03 6.73
CA PHE A 103 -8.29 -0.87 5.99
C PHE A 103 -9.68 -0.23 5.91
N ASN A 104 -10.19 0.29 7.02
CA ASN A 104 -11.61 0.71 7.14
C ASN A 104 -11.82 2.21 7.40
N GLY A 105 -10.76 3.00 7.57
CA GLY A 105 -10.82 4.44 7.84
C GLY A 105 -11.30 4.80 9.25
N VAL A 106 -11.43 3.82 10.16
CA VAL A 106 -11.87 4.05 11.54
C VAL A 106 -10.65 4.31 12.43
N TYR A 107 -10.35 5.58 12.63
CA TYR A 107 -9.28 6.03 13.53
C TYR A 107 -9.77 6.10 14.97
N VAL A 108 -9.17 5.29 15.84
CA VAL A 108 -9.62 5.08 17.23
C VAL A 108 -9.60 6.36 18.09
N THR A 109 -8.71 7.31 17.76
CA THR A 109 -8.56 8.58 18.49
C THR A 109 -9.65 9.61 18.15
N LYS A 110 -10.41 9.40 17.06
CA LYS A 110 -11.56 10.23 16.63
C LYS A 110 -11.25 11.72 16.38
N ASP A 111 -9.99 12.06 16.21
CA ASP A 111 -9.47 13.39 15.84
C ASP A 111 -8.83 13.40 14.44
N VAL A 112 -8.85 12.25 13.76
CA VAL A 112 -8.42 12.09 12.38
C VAL A 112 -9.64 12.18 11.48
N ASP A 113 -9.79 13.32 10.83
CA ASP A 113 -10.77 13.53 9.77
C ASP A 113 -10.07 13.73 8.42
N GLN A 114 -10.86 13.86 7.35
CA GLN A 114 -10.31 14.10 6.02
C GLN A 114 -9.47 15.38 5.96
N GLY A 115 -9.83 16.42 6.72
CA GLY A 115 -9.07 17.67 6.76
C GLY A 115 -7.68 17.49 7.38
N TYR A 116 -7.56 16.64 8.40
CA TYR A 116 -6.27 16.25 8.97
C TYR A 116 -5.44 15.41 7.99
N LEU A 117 -6.06 14.46 7.27
CA LEU A 117 -5.35 13.68 6.25
C LEU A 117 -4.85 14.55 5.10
N ASP A 118 -5.68 15.49 4.62
CA ASP A 118 -5.29 16.46 3.61
C ASP A 118 -4.14 17.34 4.10
N PHE A 119 -4.17 17.76 5.37
CA PHE A 119 -3.07 18.50 5.99
C PHE A 119 -1.77 17.68 6.03
N LEU A 120 -1.81 16.41 6.42
CA LEU A 120 -0.64 15.53 6.38
C LEU A 120 -0.09 15.36 4.96
N ASP A 121 -0.97 15.24 3.97
CA ASP A 121 -0.58 15.16 2.57
C ASP A 121 0.09 16.45 2.09
N THR A 122 -0.35 17.63 2.55
CA THR A 122 0.36 18.89 2.25
C THR A 122 1.76 18.94 2.84
N LEU A 123 1.94 18.50 4.10
CA LEU A 123 3.26 18.44 4.75
C LEU A 123 4.21 17.51 3.98
N ARG A 124 3.74 16.32 3.59
CA ARG A 124 4.54 15.35 2.83
C ARG A 124 4.97 15.87 1.47
N ASN A 125 4.07 16.58 0.78
CA ASN A 125 4.39 17.21 -0.51
C ASN A 125 5.46 18.29 -0.38
N ASP A 126 5.44 19.05 0.71
CA ASP A 126 6.45 20.09 0.98
C ASP A 126 7.80 19.47 1.37
N ASP A 127 7.80 18.40 2.17
CA ASP A 127 9.00 17.62 2.50
C ASP A 127 9.64 17.01 1.24
N ALA A 128 8.84 16.41 0.36
CA ALA A 128 9.32 15.85 -0.90
C ALA A 128 9.98 16.91 -1.80
N LYS A 129 9.39 18.11 -1.88
CA LYS A 129 9.98 19.24 -2.61
C LYS A 129 11.27 19.74 -1.95
N ALA A 130 11.34 19.76 -0.62
CA ALA A 130 12.53 20.19 0.10
C ALA A 130 13.70 19.23 -0.16
N VAL A 131 13.45 17.92 -0.09
CA VAL A 131 14.44 16.88 -0.43
C VAL A 131 14.89 16.99 -1.88
N GLN A 132 13.94 17.15 -2.82
CA GLN A 132 14.29 17.30 -4.24
C GLN A 132 15.16 18.53 -4.48
N ARG A 133 14.85 19.66 -3.82
CA ARG A 133 15.64 20.89 -3.92
C ARG A 133 17.04 20.74 -3.35
N GLN A 134 17.21 20.00 -2.25
CA GLN A 134 18.55 19.70 -1.70
C GLN A 134 19.36 18.88 -2.69
N ASN A 135 18.78 17.82 -3.25
CA ASN A 135 19.44 16.97 -4.24
C ASN A 135 19.84 17.76 -5.51
N GLU A 136 19.01 18.70 -5.96
CA GLU A 136 19.34 19.58 -7.09
C GLU A 136 20.54 20.49 -6.78
N VAL A 137 20.61 21.05 -5.56
CA VAL A 137 21.73 21.89 -5.12
C VAL A 137 23.03 21.08 -5.02
N GLU A 138 23.00 19.91 -4.39
CA GLU A 138 24.17 19.03 -4.28
C GLU A 138 24.70 18.59 -5.65
N ASN A 139 23.81 18.24 -6.59
CA ASN A 139 24.21 17.88 -7.95
C ASN A 139 24.86 19.04 -8.73
N LEU A 140 24.38 20.27 -8.52
CA LEU A 140 24.96 21.48 -9.10
C LEU A 140 26.33 21.80 -8.50
N GLU A 141 26.52 21.59 -7.20
CA GLU A 141 27.82 21.77 -6.53
C GLU A 141 28.87 20.77 -7.05
N MET A 142 28.50 19.49 -7.22
CA MET A 142 29.40 18.47 -7.78
C MET A 142 29.84 18.74 -9.22
N HIS A 143 29.03 19.44 -10.03
CA HIS A 143 29.39 19.77 -11.42
C HIS A 143 30.28 21.01 -11.55
N ASN A 144 30.43 21.81 -10.49
CA ASN A 144 31.26 23.01 -10.48
C ASN A 144 32.70 22.76 -9.97
N GLU A 145 33.01 21.55 -9.48
CA GLU A 145 34.34 21.15 -9.02
C GLU A 145 35.15 20.31 -10.05
N GLY A 146 34.67 20.21 -11.30
CA GLY A 146 35.30 19.45 -12.40
C GLY A 146 36.06 20.30 -13.42
#